data_AF-A0A9E4QJL3-F1
#
_entry.id   AF-A0A9E4QJL3-F1
#
_cell.length_a   1.000
_cell.length_b   1.000
_cell.length_c   1.000
_cell.angle_alpha   90.00
_cell.angle_beta   90.00
_cell.angle_gamma   90.00
#
_symmetry.space_group_name_H-M   'P 1'
#
loop_
_entity.id
_entity.type
_entity.pdbx_description
1 polymer ?
#
loop_
_entity_poly.entity_id
_entity_poly.type
_entity_poly.pdbx_seq_one_letter_code
_entity_poly.pdbx_strand_id
1 'polypeptide(L)'
;WRPMEGDIPHIADLQGATVAILNNRWTSMNIIAEQIGIILKEQYGVAEVFEKLIPLASAAPQETFDEVVERAQVAIVGLAN
;
A
#
# COMPACT_ATOMS: atom_id res chain seq x y z
N TRP A 1 -6.47 -15.30 9.19
CA TRP A 1 -5.60 -15.23 8.00
C TRP A 1 -5.86 -16.48 7.19
N ARG A 2 -6.37 -16.36 5.96
CA ARG A 2 -6.38 -17.47 5.01
C ARG A 2 -5.17 -17.26 4.09
N PRO A 3 -4.27 -18.24 3.93
CA PRO A 3 -3.20 -18.13 2.95
C PRO A 3 -3.84 -17.93 1.57
N MET A 4 -3.29 -17.01 0.77
CA MET A 4 -3.72 -16.87 -0.62
C MET A 4 -3.29 -18.13 -1.37
N GLU A 5 -4.25 -18.83 -1.98
CA GLU A 5 -3.98 -19.93 -2.92
C GLU A 5 -3.56 -19.32 -4.26
N GLY A 6 -2.31 -18.88 -4.36
CA GLY A 6 -1.74 -18.25 -5.54
C GLY A 6 -0.25 -17.97 -5.36
N ASP A 7 0.45 -17.69 -6.46
CA ASP A 7 1.85 -17.28 -6.40
C ASP A 7 1.92 -15.94 -5.64
N ILE A 8 2.69 -15.91 -4.55
CA ILE A 8 2.81 -14.73 -3.71
C ILE A 8 3.76 -13.77 -4.44
N PRO A 9 3.33 -12.56 -4.82
CA PRO A 9 4.21 -11.62 -5.51
C PRO A 9 5.43 -11.33 -4.66
N HIS A 10 6.62 -11.51 -5.23
CA HIS A 10 7.85 -11.04 -4.65
C HIS A 10 8.04 -9.55 -4.95
N ILE A 11 8.84 -8.87 -4.13
CA ILE A 11 9.08 -7.44 -4.29
C ILE A 11 9.68 -7.08 -5.67
N ALA A 12 10.41 -8.02 -6.28
CA ALA A 12 10.94 -7.87 -7.64
C ALA A 12 9.84 -7.87 -8.72
N ASP A 13 8.68 -8.49 -8.45
CA ASP A 13 7.55 -8.54 -9.37
C ASP A 13 6.76 -7.21 -9.41
N LEU A 14 7.12 -6.23 -8.57
CA LEU A 14 6.46 -4.93 -8.49
C LEU A 14 6.98 -3.92 -9.52
N GLN A 15 7.94 -4.31 -10.37
CA GLN A 15 8.45 -3.42 -11.40
C GLN A 15 7.33 -2.99 -12.36
N GLY A 16 7.14 -1.67 -12.52
CA GLY A 16 6.07 -1.08 -13.32
C GLY A 16 4.69 -1.13 -12.67
N ALA A 17 4.55 -1.71 -11.47
CA ALA A 17 3.27 -1.79 -10.77
C ALA A 17 2.85 -0.43 -10.16
N THR A 18 1.59 -0.34 -9.81
CA THR A 18 1.00 0.72 -8.98
C THR A 18 0.71 0.15 -7.60
N VAL A 19 1.23 0.83 -6.56
CA VAL A 19 1.10 0.41 -5.16
C VAL A 19 0.32 1.46 -4.38
N ALA A 20 -0.68 1.02 -3.63
CA ALA A 20 -1.40 1.86 -2.67
C ALA A 20 -0.81 1.73 -1.26
N ILE A 21 -0.77 2.83 -0.51
CA ILE A 21 -0.47 2.81 0.93
C ILE A 21 -1.72 3.30 1.68
N LEU A 22 -2.25 2.48 2.59
CA LEU A 22 -3.32 2.88 3.50
C LEU A 22 -2.72 3.40 4.81
N ASN A 23 -2.81 4.71 5.03
CA ASN A 23 -2.19 5.39 6.16
C ASN A 23 -3.25 5.96 7.12
N ASN A 24 -3.10 5.69 8.41
CA ASN A 24 -4.01 6.17 9.46
C ASN A 24 -3.54 7.49 10.13
N ARG A 25 -2.42 8.06 9.67
CA ARG A 25 -1.78 9.30 10.15
C ARG A 25 -1.11 9.24 11.52
N TRP A 26 -0.81 8.07 12.08
CA TRP A 26 0.16 8.04 13.18
C TRP A 26 1.48 8.68 12.73
N THR A 27 2.08 9.52 13.57
CA THR A 27 3.26 10.32 13.17
C THR A 27 4.38 9.47 12.56
N SER A 28 4.64 8.30 13.14
CA SER A 28 5.60 7.32 12.61
C SER A 28 5.19 6.75 11.25
N MET A 29 3.89 6.62 10.97
CA MET A 29 3.39 6.09 9.70
C MET A 29 3.61 7.04 8.54
N ASN A 30 3.49 8.36 8.73
CA ASN A 30 3.76 9.31 7.64
C ASN A 30 5.22 9.22 7.16
N ILE A 31 6.16 9.15 8.09
CA ILE A 31 7.60 9.05 7.78
C ILE A 31 7.90 7.70 7.11
N ILE A 32 7.33 6.61 7.63
CA ILE A 32 7.54 5.27 7.07
C ILE A 32 6.90 5.15 5.68
N ALA A 33 5.69 5.67 5.48
CA ALA A 33 4.99 5.63 4.20
C ALA A 33 5.76 6.37 3.10
N GLU A 34 6.30 7.56 3.42
CA GLU A 34 7.14 8.32 2.50
C GLU A 34 8.39 7.54 2.11
N GLN A 35 9.14 7.02 3.09
CA GLN A 35 10.36 6.26 2.81
C GLN A 35 10.10 4.97 2.02
N ILE A 36 9.01 4.26 2.32
CA ILE A 36 8.57 3.09 1.56
C ILE A 36 8.28 3.49 0.11
N GLY A 37 7.53 4.57 -0.11
CA GLY A 37 7.22 5.05 -1.45
C GLY A 37 8.46 5.39 -2.28
N ILE A 38 9.46 6.02 -1.66
CA ILE A 38 10.76 6.31 -2.29
C ILE A 38 11.47 5.01 -2.67
N ILE A 39 11.64 4.08 -1.73
CA ILE A 39 12.36 2.83 -1.95
C ILE A 39 11.68 1.98 -3.05
N LEU A 40 10.35 1.89 -3.05
CA LEU A 40 9.60 1.13 -4.05
C LEU A 40 9.84 1.66 -5.47
N LYS A 41 9.85 2.98 -5.65
CA LYS A 41 10.11 3.59 -6.96
C LYS A 41 11.57 3.46 -7.36
N GLU A 42 12.49 3.82 -6.48
CA GLU A 42 13.91 3.93 -6.81
C GLU A 42 14.62 2.58 -6.93
N GLN A 43 14.30 1.62 -6.06
CA GLN A 43 15.02 0.35 -5.97
C GLN A 43 14.29 -0.80 -6.67
N TYR A 44 12.95 -0.73 -6.73
CA TYR A 44 12.12 -1.81 -7.27
C TYR A 44 11.37 -1.42 -8.55
N GLY A 45 11.53 -0.18 -9.03
CA GLY A 45 10.98 0.26 -10.31
C GLY A 45 9.46 0.33 -10.36
N VAL A 46 8.79 0.47 -9.20
CA VAL A 46 7.34 0.72 -9.12
C VAL A 46 7.00 2.00 -9.90
N ALA A 47 5.99 1.94 -10.77
CA ALA A 47 5.61 3.08 -11.61
C ALA A 47 4.93 4.19 -10.80
N GLU A 48 4.02 3.81 -9.90
CA GLU A 48 3.26 4.75 -9.09
C GLU A 48 3.09 4.22 -7.66
N VAL A 49 3.22 5.13 -6.69
CA VAL A 49 2.83 4.90 -5.30
C VAL A 49 1.89 6.01 -4.92
N PHE A 50 0.69 5.67 -4.46
CA PHE A 50 -0.29 6.64 -3.98
C PHE A 50 -0.77 6.29 -2.58
N GLU A 51 -1.18 7.32 -1.84
CA GLU A 51 -1.62 7.17 -0.47
C GLU A 51 -3.14 7.38 -0.35
N LYS A 52 -3.77 6.56 0.49
CA LYS A 52 -5.13 6.79 0.97
C LYS A 52 -5.15 6.88 2.47
N LEU A 53 -5.83 7.91 2.93
CA LEU A 53 -6.01 8.15 4.34
C LEU A 53 -7.19 7.34 4.84
N ILE A 54 -6.94 6.50 5.83
CA ILE A 54 -7.97 5.70 6.49
C ILE A 54 -8.23 6.22 7.91
N PRO A 55 -9.45 6.07 8.43
CA PRO A 55 -9.74 6.43 9.81
C PRO A 55 -8.88 5.65 10.79
N LEU A 56 -8.52 6.31 11.91
CA LEU A 56 -7.65 5.71 12.91
C LEU A 56 -8.31 4.58 13.71
N ALA A 57 -9.57 4.75 14.08
CA ALA A 57 -10.27 3.88 15.05
C ALA A 57 -11.56 3.27 14.50
N SER A 58 -11.73 3.28 13.17
CA SER A 58 -12.90 2.71 12.50
C SER A 58 -12.51 2.10 11.17
N ALA A 59 -13.38 1.25 10.61
CA ALA A 59 -13.21 0.76 9.26
C ALA A 59 -13.18 1.94 8.25
N ALA A 60 -12.36 1.81 7.22
CA ALA A 60 -12.41 2.72 6.08
C ALA A 60 -13.69 2.49 5.26
N PRO A 61 -14.23 3.52 4.58
CA PRO A 61 -15.37 3.35 3.69
C PRO A 61 -15.06 2.37 2.54
N GLN A 62 -16.09 1.67 2.05
CA GLN A 62 -15.97 0.76 0.90
C GLN A 62 -15.35 1.45 -0.33
N GLU A 63 -15.73 2.70 -0.58
CA GLU A 63 -15.22 3.54 -1.66
C GLU A 63 -13.69 3.68 -1.64
N THR A 64 -13.07 3.71 -0.45
CA THR A 64 -11.60 3.75 -0.34
C THR A 64 -10.98 2.46 -0.87
N PHE A 65 -11.60 1.32 -0.62
CA PHE A 65 -11.13 0.03 -1.13
C PHE A 65 -11.41 -0.10 -2.63
N ASP A 66 -12.55 0.38 -3.11
CA ASP A 66 -12.92 0.33 -4.53
C ASP A 66 -11.89 1.07 -5.38
N GLU A 67 -11.46 2.27 -4.95
CA GLU A 67 -10.42 3.03 -5.67
C GLU A 67 -9.05 2.33 -5.64
N VAL A 68 -8.72 1.67 -4.52
CA VAL A 68 -7.48 0.89 -4.41
C VAL A 68 -7.51 -0.29 -5.37
N VAL A 69 -8.63 -1.01 -5.45
CA VAL A 69 -8.82 -2.15 -6.36
C VAL A 69 -8.78 -1.71 -7.83
N GLU A 70 -9.32 -0.54 -8.15
CA GLU A 70 -9.33 -0.01 -9.51
C GLU A 70 -7.93 0.36 -10.02
N ARG A 71 -7.06 0.87 -9.13
CA ARG A 71 -5.80 1.50 -9.52
C ARG A 71 -4.55 0.72 -9.16
N ALA A 72 -4.55 0.03 -8.03
CA ALA A 72 -3.36 -0.62 -7.49
C ALA A 72 -3.37 -2.13 -7.70
N GLN A 73 -2.19 -2.69 -7.97
CA GLN A 73 -2.01 -4.14 -8.01
C GLN A 73 -1.72 -4.70 -6.61
N VAL A 74 -1.17 -3.88 -5.71
CA VAL A 74 -0.88 -4.23 -4.32
C VAL A 74 -1.18 -3.04 -3.40
N ALA A 75 -1.66 -3.34 -2.20
CA ALA A 75 -1.86 -2.35 -1.14
C ALA A 75 -1.04 -2.71 0.11
N ILE A 76 -0.34 -1.72 0.65
CA ILE A 76 0.36 -1.81 1.94
C ILE A 76 -0.58 -1.30 3.02
N VAL A 77 -0.86 -2.14 4.02
CA VAL A 77 -1.79 -1.88 5.12
C VAL A 77 -1.15 -2.22 6.45
N GLY A 78 -1.64 -1.62 7.54
CA GLY A 78 -1.23 -2.00 8.90
C GLY A 78 0.24 -1.66 9.24
N LEU A 79 0.79 -0.60 8.64
CA LEU A 79 2.12 -0.13 8.99
C LEU A 79 2.17 0.20 10.50
N ALA A 80 3.07 -0.45 11.24
CA ALA A 80 3.32 -0.25 12.67
C ALA A 80 2.13 -0.53 13.62
N ASN A 81 1.32 -1.55 13.32
CA ASN A 81 0.23 -2.04 14.17
C ASN A 81 0.71 -2.89 15.36
#